data_AF-A0AAV8YII9-F1
#
_entry.id   AF-A0AAV8YII9-F1
#
_cell.length_a   1.000
_cell.length_b   1.000
_cell.length_c   1.000
_cell.angle_alpha   90.00
_cell.angle_beta   90.00
_cell.angle_gamma   90.00
#
_symmetry.space_group_name_H-M   'P 1'
#
loop_
_entity.id
_entity.type
_entity.pdbx_description
1 polymer ?
#
loop_
_entity_poly.entity_id
_entity_poly.type
_entity_poly.pdbx_seq_one_letter_code
_entity_poly.pdbx_strand_id
1 'polypeptide(L)'
;MEWTWLKDWWRLRKWRKDRRPSEVESICFCDECIGNDIVGVFAYLSEVSHGDLELCDPSDISLSPQDMDDDGGKVVIVGVCAMEKKTQSKPMKEILTRLQEFEYIKVIVFAEDVILQKPVDEWPVCDCLISFHSKGFPLDKAIQYAQLHNPYVINNLHMQYDIQDRRKVYSTLDSEGIEIPRYAVLDRDSSNPNDHELVESEDHVEVNGITFNKPFVEKPVSAEDHNIYIYYPTSAGGGSQRLFRKIGSRSSVYSPESRVRKTGSFIYEDFMPTDGTDVKSINKW
;
A
#
# COMPACT_ATOMS: atom_id res chain seq x y z
N MET A 1 -22.71 4.46 26.65
CA MET A 1 -21.87 5.35 25.84
C MET A 1 -21.94 4.81 24.43
N GLU A 2 -22.96 5.23 23.69
CA GLU A 2 -23.26 4.78 22.34
C GLU A 2 -22.49 5.66 21.35
N TRP A 3 -21.76 5.02 20.43
CA TRP A 3 -20.96 5.70 19.43
C TRP A 3 -21.74 5.82 18.11
N THR A 4 -21.91 7.06 17.64
CA THR A 4 -22.90 7.49 16.63
C THR A 4 -22.44 7.40 15.17
N TRP A 5 -21.41 6.63 14.82
CA TRP A 5 -20.86 6.57 13.46
C TRP A 5 -21.49 5.52 12.52
N LEU A 6 -22.64 4.95 12.86
CA LEU A 6 -23.34 3.97 12.01
C LEU A 6 -24.50 4.57 11.17
N LYS A 7 -24.62 5.89 11.05
CA LYS A 7 -25.82 6.53 10.46
C LYS A 7 -25.68 7.14 9.06
N ASP A 8 -24.54 7.08 8.40
CA ASP A 8 -24.36 7.72 7.08
C ASP A 8 -24.08 6.76 5.91
N TRP A 9 -24.44 5.49 6.02
CA TRP A 9 -24.26 4.51 4.93
C TRP A 9 -25.17 4.75 3.71
N TRP A 10 -26.21 5.57 3.85
CA TRP A 10 -27.16 5.91 2.79
C TRP A 10 -26.69 7.04 1.84
N ARG A 11 -25.53 7.66 2.09
CA ARG A 11 -25.01 8.80 1.28
C ARG A 11 -24.27 8.40 -0.01
N LEU A 12 -24.12 7.11 -0.32
CA LEU A 12 -23.40 6.64 -1.52
C LEU A 12 -24.29 6.24 -2.70
N ARG A 13 -25.52 6.76 -2.80
CA ARG A 13 -26.45 6.38 -3.87
C ARG A 13 -27.00 7.56 -4.67
N LYS A 14 -26.15 8.19 -5.50
CA LYS A 14 -26.51 8.74 -6.83
C LYS A 14 -25.32 9.47 -7.47
N TRP A 15 -24.63 8.83 -8.45
CA TRP A 15 -24.32 9.46 -9.74
C TRP A 15 -23.59 8.50 -10.69
N ARG A 16 -24.29 8.08 -11.75
CA ARG A 16 -23.84 8.02 -13.16
C ARG A 16 -24.88 7.27 -13.98
N LYS A 17 -25.56 7.96 -14.89
CA LYS A 17 -25.70 7.47 -16.26
C LYS A 17 -25.93 8.62 -17.23
N ASP A 18 -25.22 8.48 -18.35
CA ASP A 18 -25.32 9.15 -19.64
C ASP A 18 -24.66 10.53 -19.82
N ARG A 19 -23.39 10.47 -20.23
CA ARG A 19 -22.82 11.42 -21.20
C ARG A 19 -22.44 10.66 -22.48
N ARG A 20 -22.93 11.13 -23.62
CA ARG A 20 -22.41 10.83 -24.97
C ARG A 20 -21.90 12.13 -25.62
N PRO A 21 -21.00 12.03 -26.61
CA PRO A 21 -19.74 12.78 -26.60
C PRO A 21 -19.71 13.93 -27.61
N SER A 22 -19.00 15.00 -27.28
CA SER A 22 -18.36 15.87 -28.28
C SER A 22 -17.33 16.79 -27.65
N GLU A 23 -16.16 16.79 -28.28
CA GLU A 23 -15.14 17.84 -28.34
C GLU A 23 -14.14 17.96 -27.18
N VAL A 24 -12.88 17.98 -27.60
CA VAL A 24 -11.65 17.86 -26.83
C VAL A 24 -11.23 19.25 -26.38
N GLU A 25 -11.28 19.51 -25.07
CA GLU A 25 -10.45 20.54 -24.46
C GLU A 25 -9.81 20.01 -23.17
N SER A 26 -8.53 20.29 -23.04
CA SER A 26 -7.62 19.86 -21.97
C SER A 26 -8.13 20.30 -20.59
N ILE A 27 -8.56 19.34 -19.77
CA ILE A 27 -8.99 19.59 -18.39
C ILE A 27 -7.77 19.58 -17.46
N CYS A 28 -7.53 20.74 -16.84
CA CYS A 28 -6.58 20.94 -15.75
C CYS A 28 -7.23 20.51 -14.42
N PHE A 29 -6.50 19.75 -13.60
CA PHE A 29 -6.94 19.30 -12.27
C PHE A 29 -6.22 20.11 -11.18
N CYS A 30 -6.72 21.31 -10.89
CA CYS A 30 -6.38 22.02 -9.66
C CYS A 30 -7.63 22.23 -8.79
N ASP A 31 -7.41 22.36 -7.48
CA ASP A 31 -8.45 22.31 -6.44
C ASP A 31 -9.43 23.50 -6.41
N GLU A 32 -9.24 24.54 -7.23
CA GLU A 32 -10.08 25.75 -7.19
C GLU A 32 -11.40 25.65 -7.98
N CYS A 33 -11.59 24.66 -8.84
CA CYS A 33 -12.73 24.60 -9.78
C CYS A 33 -14.00 23.92 -9.22
N ILE A 34 -14.01 23.42 -7.98
CA ILE A 34 -15.12 22.61 -7.42
C ILE A 34 -16.14 23.48 -6.63
N GLY A 35 -15.85 24.77 -6.42
CA GLY A 35 -16.52 25.59 -5.40
C GLY A 35 -17.85 26.27 -5.76
N ASN A 36 -18.23 26.44 -7.03
CA ASN A 36 -19.37 27.30 -7.37
C ASN A 36 -20.30 26.64 -8.40
N ASP A 37 -21.42 26.06 -7.93
CA ASP A 37 -22.72 26.06 -8.62
C ASP A 37 -23.77 25.25 -7.84
N ILE A 38 -24.27 25.79 -6.72
CA ILE A 38 -25.52 25.30 -6.09
C ILE A 38 -26.34 26.49 -5.58
N VAL A 39 -27.07 27.14 -6.48
CA VAL A 39 -28.25 27.96 -6.14
C VAL A 39 -29.12 28.07 -7.40
N GLY A 40 -30.09 27.17 -7.58
CA GLY A 40 -31.00 27.31 -8.73
C GLY A 40 -32.13 26.28 -8.91
N VAL A 41 -32.13 25.12 -8.25
CA VAL A 41 -32.98 23.99 -8.70
C VAL A 41 -33.98 23.49 -7.64
N PHE A 42 -34.58 24.37 -6.84
CA PHE A 42 -35.59 23.97 -5.83
C PHE A 42 -37.03 24.42 -6.10
N ALA A 43 -37.39 24.68 -7.34
CA ALA A 43 -38.77 25.02 -7.69
C ALA A 43 -39.20 24.33 -8.98
N TYR A 44 -39.60 23.05 -8.91
CA TYR A 44 -40.68 22.52 -9.76
C TYR A 44 -41.11 21.10 -9.33
N LEU A 45 -42.40 20.99 -8.98
CA LEU A 45 -43.30 19.85 -9.17
C LEU A 45 -43.35 18.71 -8.14
N SER A 46 -44.22 18.94 -7.16
CA SER A 46 -45.28 18.01 -6.74
C SER A 46 -46.19 17.59 -7.91
N GLU A 47 -46.50 16.30 -8.07
CA GLU A 47 -47.84 15.71 -8.33
C GLU A 47 -47.78 14.25 -8.87
N VAL A 48 -48.87 13.51 -8.61
CA VAL A 48 -49.38 12.26 -9.22
C VAL A 48 -49.16 10.92 -8.47
N SER A 49 -50.22 10.08 -8.52
CA SER A 49 -50.84 9.22 -7.52
C SER A 49 -51.01 7.73 -7.93
N HIS A 50 -51.11 6.84 -6.92
CA HIS A 50 -51.98 5.64 -6.70
C HIS A 50 -52.23 4.53 -7.76
N GLY A 51 -52.18 3.26 -7.27
CA GLY A 51 -52.77 2.01 -7.82
C GLY A 51 -51.96 0.78 -7.35
N ASP A 52 -52.33 0.02 -6.32
CA ASP A 52 -53.35 -1.06 -6.13
C ASP A 52 -52.75 -2.49 -6.22
N LEU A 53 -53.16 -3.34 -5.27
CA LEU A 53 -52.55 -4.59 -4.78
C LEU A 53 -53.37 -5.81 -5.27
N GLU A 54 -52.74 -6.86 -5.81
CA GLU A 54 -53.40 -8.15 -6.09
C GLU A 54 -52.79 -9.31 -5.27
N LEU A 55 -53.67 -10.18 -4.75
CA LEU A 55 -53.39 -11.39 -3.97
C LEU A 55 -53.60 -12.63 -4.86
N CYS A 56 -52.65 -13.57 -4.87
CA CYS A 56 -52.70 -14.79 -5.71
C CYS A 56 -53.26 -16.02 -4.97
N ASP A 57 -54.10 -16.79 -5.66
CA ASP A 57 -54.84 -18.02 -5.25
C ASP A 57 -53.94 -19.29 -5.30
N PRO A 58 -54.04 -20.29 -4.40
CA PRO A 58 -53.02 -21.33 -4.22
C PRO A 58 -53.26 -22.65 -4.99
N SER A 59 -53.90 -22.67 -6.17
CA SER A 59 -54.27 -23.93 -6.85
C SER A 59 -53.74 -24.17 -8.27
N ASP A 60 -52.71 -23.46 -8.75
CA ASP A 60 -52.13 -23.73 -10.08
C ASP A 60 -50.80 -24.50 -10.01
N ILE A 61 -50.87 -25.82 -10.21
CA ILE A 61 -49.73 -26.73 -10.38
C ILE A 61 -49.52 -26.92 -11.88
N SER A 62 -48.71 -26.04 -12.46
CA SER A 62 -47.80 -26.34 -13.58
C SER A 62 -47.06 -25.05 -13.91
N LEU A 63 -45.73 -25.02 -13.79
CA LEU A 63 -44.82 -24.17 -14.58
C LEU A 63 -43.36 -24.55 -14.25
N SER A 64 -42.52 -24.37 -15.26
CA SER A 64 -41.18 -24.92 -15.51
C SER A 64 -40.05 -24.44 -14.57
N PRO A 65 -38.85 -25.08 -14.58
CA PRO A 65 -37.68 -24.70 -13.76
C PRO A 65 -37.01 -23.35 -14.13
N GLN A 66 -37.74 -22.38 -14.67
CA GLN A 66 -37.15 -21.13 -15.21
C GLN A 66 -37.35 -19.88 -14.36
N ASP A 67 -37.87 -20.00 -13.13
CA ASP A 67 -38.08 -18.86 -12.23
C ASP A 67 -37.35 -19.02 -10.89
N MET A 68 -36.05 -19.28 -10.91
CA MET A 68 -35.15 -19.10 -9.75
C MET A 68 -34.11 -18.00 -9.99
N ASP A 69 -34.48 -16.95 -10.72
CA ASP A 69 -33.66 -15.77 -10.94
C ASP A 69 -34.36 -14.52 -10.39
N ASP A 70 -34.46 -14.34 -9.05
CA ASP A 70 -34.53 -12.99 -8.44
C ASP A 70 -34.37 -12.96 -6.89
N ASP A 71 -33.32 -13.59 -6.34
CA ASP A 71 -32.81 -13.20 -4.99
C ASP A 71 -31.27 -13.21 -4.94
N GLY A 72 -30.64 -13.04 -6.10
CA GLY A 72 -29.18 -12.98 -6.26
C GLY A 72 -28.65 -11.60 -5.90
N GLY A 73 -28.62 -11.28 -4.61
CA GLY A 73 -28.07 -10.02 -4.11
C GLY A 73 -26.71 -9.66 -4.74
N LYS A 74 -26.50 -8.39 -5.09
CA LYS A 74 -25.23 -7.93 -5.69
C LYS A 74 -24.06 -8.26 -4.74
N VAL A 75 -23.14 -9.09 -5.20
CA VAL A 75 -21.92 -9.46 -4.48
C VAL A 75 -20.74 -8.61 -4.96
N VAL A 76 -19.91 -8.13 -4.04
CA VAL A 76 -18.65 -7.45 -4.32
C VAL A 76 -17.53 -8.48 -4.45
N ILE A 77 -16.83 -8.47 -5.58
CA ILE A 77 -15.69 -9.33 -5.84
C ILE A 77 -14.40 -8.66 -5.37
N VAL A 78 -13.73 -9.27 -4.38
CA VAL A 78 -12.43 -8.82 -3.87
C VAL A 78 -11.32 -9.68 -4.48
N GLY A 79 -10.52 -9.10 -5.36
CA GLY A 79 -9.34 -9.70 -5.95
C GLY A 79 -8.11 -9.56 -5.06
N VAL A 80 -7.43 -10.65 -4.76
CA VAL A 80 -6.15 -10.67 -4.02
C VAL A 80 -5.03 -11.01 -4.99
N CYS A 81 -4.23 -10.00 -5.34
CA CYS A 81 -3.15 -10.12 -6.32
C CYS A 81 -1.79 -9.88 -5.64
N ALA A 82 -1.14 -10.96 -5.22
CA ALA A 82 0.20 -10.96 -4.64
C ALA A 82 0.86 -12.32 -4.87
N MET A 83 2.19 -12.40 -4.68
CA MET A 83 2.93 -13.67 -4.80
C MET A 83 2.36 -14.76 -3.88
N GLU A 84 2.45 -16.02 -4.29
CA GLU A 84 1.86 -17.18 -3.61
C GLU A 84 2.38 -17.31 -2.17
N LYS A 85 3.68 -17.05 -1.96
CA LYS A 85 4.28 -17.03 -0.62
C LYS A 85 3.56 -16.09 0.36
N LYS A 86 2.92 -15.03 -0.15
CA LYS A 86 2.16 -14.06 0.63
C LYS A 86 0.70 -14.46 0.75
N THR A 87 0.06 -14.85 -0.36
CA THR A 87 -1.35 -15.22 -0.38
C THR A 87 -1.64 -16.52 0.40
N GLN A 88 -0.68 -17.45 0.39
CA GLN A 88 -0.76 -18.72 1.13
C GLN A 88 -0.23 -18.64 2.57
N SER A 89 0.24 -17.47 3.02
CA SER A 89 0.74 -17.30 4.38
C SER A 89 -0.37 -17.51 5.41
N LYS A 90 -0.01 -18.06 6.59
CA LYS A 90 -0.98 -18.29 7.68
C LYS A 90 -1.80 -17.02 8.00
N PRO A 91 -1.21 -15.82 8.17
CA PRO A 91 -1.99 -14.61 8.44
C PRO A 91 -2.96 -14.27 7.31
N MET A 92 -2.55 -14.42 6.04
CA MET A 92 -3.43 -14.11 4.91
C MET A 92 -4.62 -15.07 4.86
N LYS A 93 -4.38 -16.39 4.98
CA LYS A 93 -5.46 -17.39 5.00
C LYS A 93 -6.51 -17.07 6.08
N GLU A 94 -6.04 -16.74 7.28
CA GLU A 94 -6.91 -16.34 8.40
C GLU A 94 -7.75 -15.09 8.08
N ILE A 95 -7.19 -14.09 7.41
CA ILE A 95 -7.91 -12.89 6.98
C ILE A 95 -8.94 -13.23 5.91
N LEU A 96 -8.54 -13.98 4.88
CA LEU A 96 -9.42 -14.32 3.75
C LEU A 96 -10.58 -15.21 4.18
N THR A 97 -10.36 -16.17 5.09
CA THR A 97 -11.43 -17.00 5.67
C THR A 97 -12.49 -16.12 6.34
N ARG A 98 -12.07 -15.12 7.14
CA ARG A 98 -12.99 -14.18 7.80
C ARG A 98 -13.69 -13.25 6.81
N LEU A 99 -12.99 -12.83 5.74
CA LEU A 99 -13.57 -12.01 4.69
C LEU A 99 -14.67 -12.73 3.92
N GLN A 100 -14.58 -14.06 3.79
CA GLN A 100 -15.58 -14.90 3.14
C GLN A 100 -16.83 -15.17 4.01
N GLU A 101 -16.83 -14.78 5.29
CA GLU A 101 -18.03 -14.87 6.15
C GLU A 101 -19.05 -13.77 5.83
N PHE A 102 -18.65 -12.72 5.10
CA PHE A 102 -19.55 -11.66 4.66
C PHE A 102 -20.38 -12.12 3.46
N GLU A 103 -21.70 -12.13 3.62
CA GLU A 103 -22.67 -12.60 2.62
C GLU A 103 -22.53 -11.94 1.24
N TYR A 104 -22.17 -10.65 1.21
CA TYR A 104 -22.04 -9.86 -0.02
C TYR A 104 -20.60 -9.73 -0.53
N ILE A 105 -19.65 -10.55 -0.04
CA ILE A 105 -18.25 -10.50 -0.47
C ILE A 105 -17.81 -11.87 -1.01
N LYS A 106 -17.30 -11.88 -2.25
CA LYS A 106 -16.63 -13.03 -2.83
C LYS A 106 -15.15 -12.72 -3.04
N VAL A 107 -14.29 -13.53 -2.45
CA VAL A 107 -12.83 -13.39 -2.60
C VAL A 107 -12.31 -14.26 -3.74
N ILE A 108 -11.48 -13.69 -4.61
CA ILE A 108 -10.74 -14.41 -5.65
C ILE A 108 -9.25 -14.14 -5.43
N VAL A 109 -8.46 -15.20 -5.21
CA VAL A 109 -6.99 -15.08 -5.15
C VAL A 109 -6.43 -15.35 -6.54
N PHE A 110 -5.65 -14.42 -7.08
CA PHE A 110 -5.06 -14.58 -8.40
C PHE A 110 -3.92 -15.60 -8.31
N ALA A 111 -3.91 -16.57 -9.22
CA ALA A 111 -2.87 -17.58 -9.24
C ALA A 111 -1.52 -16.97 -9.69
N GLU A 112 -0.41 -17.43 -9.10
CA GLU A 112 0.91 -16.82 -9.35
C GLU A 112 1.36 -17.01 -10.81
N ASP A 113 1.04 -18.14 -11.44
CA ASP A 113 1.29 -18.39 -12.86
C ASP A 113 0.52 -17.39 -13.74
N VAL A 114 -0.73 -17.06 -13.40
CA VAL A 114 -1.52 -16.03 -14.08
C VAL A 114 -0.85 -14.66 -13.92
N ILE A 115 -0.48 -14.28 -12.69
CA ILE A 115 0.19 -13.01 -12.38
C ILE A 115 1.49 -12.86 -13.19
N LEU A 116 2.30 -13.92 -13.28
CA LEU A 116 3.60 -13.86 -13.93
C LEU A 116 3.48 -13.98 -15.46
N GLN A 117 2.72 -14.96 -15.96
CA GLN A 117 2.81 -15.40 -17.35
C GLN A 117 1.71 -14.83 -18.25
N LYS A 118 0.51 -14.58 -17.72
CA LYS A 118 -0.63 -14.13 -18.53
C LYS A 118 -0.67 -12.61 -18.69
N PRO A 119 -1.10 -12.08 -19.85
CA PRO A 119 -1.35 -10.65 -20.00
C PRO A 119 -2.50 -10.21 -19.06
N VAL A 120 -2.54 -8.91 -18.73
CA VAL A 120 -3.38 -8.39 -17.64
C VAL A 120 -4.88 -8.45 -17.95
N ASP A 121 -5.26 -8.46 -19.22
CA ASP A 121 -6.63 -8.62 -19.71
C ASP A 121 -7.19 -10.04 -19.53
N GLU A 122 -6.31 -11.04 -19.36
CA GLU A 122 -6.67 -12.43 -19.04
C GLU A 122 -6.78 -12.68 -17.51
N TRP A 123 -6.51 -11.68 -16.66
CA TRP A 123 -6.58 -11.85 -15.21
C TRP A 123 -8.04 -11.85 -14.72
N PRO A 124 -8.34 -12.48 -13.57
CA PRO A 124 -9.70 -12.45 -13.02
C PRO A 124 -10.17 -11.02 -12.77
N VAL A 125 -11.41 -10.70 -13.15
CA VAL A 125 -12.01 -9.38 -12.91
C VAL A 125 -12.50 -9.28 -11.46
N CYS A 126 -12.30 -8.12 -10.84
CA CYS A 126 -12.77 -7.83 -9.48
C CYS A 126 -13.27 -6.39 -9.35
N ASP A 127 -14.12 -6.14 -8.36
CA ASP A 127 -14.62 -4.80 -8.02
C ASP A 127 -13.65 -4.06 -7.10
N CYS A 128 -12.94 -4.80 -6.25
CA CYS A 128 -11.99 -4.30 -5.27
C CYS A 128 -10.69 -5.09 -5.37
N LEU A 129 -9.54 -4.40 -5.41
CA LEU A 129 -8.21 -5.01 -5.55
C LEU A 129 -7.38 -4.80 -4.28
N ILE A 130 -6.95 -5.91 -3.68
CA ILE A 130 -5.89 -5.95 -2.67
C ILE A 130 -4.64 -6.49 -3.36
N SER A 131 -3.64 -5.64 -3.53
CA SER A 131 -2.40 -6.03 -4.19
C SER A 131 -1.20 -5.33 -3.56
N PHE A 132 -0.13 -6.08 -3.34
CA PHE A 132 1.08 -5.58 -2.69
C PHE A 132 2.34 -6.28 -3.20
N HIS A 133 3.38 -5.49 -3.43
CA HIS A 133 4.66 -5.93 -3.92
C HIS A 133 5.39 -6.81 -2.89
N SER A 134 6.10 -7.80 -3.41
CA SER A 134 7.18 -8.49 -2.72
C SER A 134 8.14 -9.04 -3.76
N LYS A 135 9.34 -9.46 -3.34
CA LYS A 135 10.36 -10.00 -4.26
C LYS A 135 9.77 -10.95 -5.33
N GLY A 136 9.88 -10.57 -6.59
CA GLY A 136 9.39 -11.32 -7.76
C GLY A 136 8.02 -10.88 -8.30
N PHE A 137 7.33 -9.97 -7.64
CA PHE A 137 6.01 -9.49 -8.05
C PHE A 137 6.10 -8.45 -9.18
N PRO A 138 5.37 -8.61 -10.30
CA PRO A 138 5.39 -7.67 -11.41
C PRO A 138 4.46 -6.47 -11.13
N LEU A 139 4.94 -5.48 -10.37
CA LEU A 139 4.15 -4.31 -9.96
C LEU A 139 3.60 -3.52 -11.16
N ASP A 140 4.37 -3.39 -12.25
CA ASP A 140 3.90 -2.75 -13.49
C ASP A 140 2.67 -3.43 -14.08
N LYS A 141 2.60 -4.77 -14.03
CA LYS A 141 1.42 -5.51 -14.52
C LYS A 141 0.22 -5.25 -13.61
N ALA A 142 0.41 -5.18 -12.29
CA ALA A 142 -0.68 -4.84 -11.38
C ALA A 142 -1.23 -3.42 -11.64
N ILE A 143 -0.35 -2.45 -11.96
CA ILE A 143 -0.76 -1.09 -12.33
C ILE A 143 -1.55 -1.11 -13.66
N GLN A 144 -1.06 -1.82 -14.67
CA GLN A 144 -1.76 -1.97 -15.96
C GLN A 144 -3.13 -2.63 -15.78
N TYR A 145 -3.22 -3.67 -14.96
CA TYR A 145 -4.49 -4.31 -14.60
C TYR A 145 -5.46 -3.30 -13.95
N ALA A 146 -4.98 -2.53 -12.97
CA ALA A 146 -5.81 -1.53 -12.29
C ALA A 146 -6.29 -0.43 -13.24
N GLN A 147 -5.47 -0.01 -14.21
CA GLN A 147 -5.86 0.94 -15.25
C GLN A 147 -6.89 0.36 -16.21
N LEU A 148 -6.75 -0.92 -16.60
CA LEU A 148 -7.64 -1.60 -17.53
C LEU A 148 -9.02 -1.86 -16.92
N HIS A 149 -9.07 -2.37 -15.69
CA HIS A 149 -10.31 -2.81 -15.04
C HIS A 149 -10.91 -1.78 -14.08
N ASN A 150 -10.15 -0.76 -13.69
CA ASN A 150 -10.56 0.31 -12.77
C ASN A 150 -11.26 -0.19 -11.48
N PRO A 151 -10.68 -1.14 -10.73
CA PRO A 151 -11.23 -1.59 -9.45
C PRO A 151 -11.03 -0.54 -8.36
N TYR A 152 -11.73 -0.67 -7.23
CA TYR A 152 -11.38 0.05 -6.00
C TYR A 152 -10.08 -0.54 -5.42
N VAL A 153 -8.99 0.21 -5.49
CA VAL A 153 -7.65 -0.24 -5.07
C VAL A 153 -7.43 0.07 -3.59
N ILE A 154 -7.27 -0.95 -2.75
CA ILE A 154 -7.08 -0.82 -1.30
C ILE A 154 -5.69 -0.28 -0.96
N ASN A 155 -4.65 -0.79 -1.62
CA ASN A 155 -3.27 -0.35 -1.42
C ASN A 155 -2.81 0.35 -2.69
N ASN A 156 -2.56 1.66 -2.61
CA ASN A 156 -2.06 2.44 -3.75
C ASN A 156 -0.84 1.74 -4.37
N LEU A 157 -0.95 1.35 -5.65
CA LEU A 157 0.08 0.57 -6.34
C LEU A 157 1.33 1.39 -6.65
N HIS A 158 1.16 2.66 -7.02
CA HIS A 158 2.28 3.53 -7.38
C HIS A 158 3.18 3.82 -6.18
N MET A 159 2.59 4.07 -5.00
CA MET A 159 3.34 4.30 -3.76
C MET A 159 4.19 3.09 -3.33
N GLN A 160 3.93 1.90 -3.87
CA GLN A 160 4.74 0.72 -3.56
C GLN A 160 6.13 0.78 -4.22
N TYR A 161 6.33 1.60 -5.27
CA TYR A 161 7.67 1.93 -5.75
C TYR A 161 8.43 2.81 -4.77
N ASP A 162 7.73 3.77 -4.16
CA ASP A 162 8.35 4.68 -3.20
C ASP A 162 8.77 3.98 -1.92
N ILE A 163 7.95 3.02 -1.44
CA ILE A 163 8.28 2.20 -0.25
C ILE A 163 9.52 1.32 -0.46
N GLN A 164 9.89 1.01 -1.71
CA GLN A 164 11.11 0.23 -2.01
C GLN A 164 12.41 1.04 -1.89
N ASP A 165 12.32 2.37 -1.81
CA ASP A 165 13.45 3.28 -1.68
C ASP A 165 13.38 4.03 -0.35
N ARG A 166 14.33 3.77 0.55
CA ARG A 166 14.35 4.39 1.88
C ARG A 166 14.46 5.92 1.81
N ARG A 167 15.07 6.48 0.76
CA ARG A 167 15.20 7.93 0.59
C ARG A 167 13.82 8.57 0.42
N LYS A 168 12.98 7.95 -0.42
CA LYS A 168 11.60 8.39 -0.65
C LYS A 168 10.74 8.22 0.60
N VAL A 169 10.86 7.07 1.28
CA VAL A 169 10.19 6.85 2.57
C VAL A 169 10.54 7.96 3.58
N TYR A 170 11.83 8.28 3.74
CA TYR A 170 12.27 9.31 4.69
C TYR A 170 11.77 10.69 4.27
N SER A 171 11.87 11.03 2.98
CA SER A 171 11.34 12.28 2.44
C SER A 171 9.84 12.46 2.71
N THR A 172 9.04 11.38 2.60
CA THR A 172 7.61 11.42 2.91
C THR A 172 7.36 11.57 4.41
N LEU A 173 8.12 10.87 5.27
CA LEU A 173 7.96 11.01 6.72
C LEU A 173 8.29 12.44 7.19
N ASP A 174 9.36 13.02 6.65
CA ASP A 174 9.80 14.39 6.95
C ASP A 174 8.78 15.42 6.48
N SER A 175 8.24 15.27 5.26
CA SER A 175 7.21 16.19 4.74
C SER A 175 5.90 16.17 5.53
N GLU A 176 5.59 15.04 6.16
CA GLU A 176 4.43 14.88 7.04
C GLU A 176 4.73 15.28 8.51
N GLY A 177 5.93 15.76 8.80
CA GLY A 177 6.34 16.18 10.14
C GLY A 177 6.43 15.03 11.14
N ILE A 178 6.65 13.79 10.66
CA ILE A 178 6.85 12.63 11.52
C ILE A 178 8.30 12.60 11.99
N GLU A 179 8.50 12.56 13.30
CA GLU A 179 9.84 12.49 13.89
C GLU A 179 10.59 11.23 13.44
N ILE A 180 11.75 11.44 12.84
CA ILE A 180 12.69 10.40 12.40
C ILE A 180 14.11 10.73 12.92
N PRO A 181 15.00 9.73 13.04
CA PRO A 181 16.38 9.99 13.38
C PRO A 181 17.02 10.96 12.38
N ARG A 182 17.87 11.86 12.87
CA ARG A 182 18.68 12.72 12.01
C ARG A 182 19.49 11.84 11.06
N TYR A 183 19.45 12.14 9.77
CA TYR A 183 20.04 11.30 8.74
C TYR A 183 20.69 12.11 7.62
N ALA A 184 21.54 11.45 6.85
CA ALA A 184 22.11 11.93 5.60
C ALA A 184 22.16 10.80 4.57
N VAL A 185 22.02 11.14 3.29
CA VAL A 185 22.07 10.17 2.19
C VAL A 185 23.41 10.29 1.49
N LEU A 186 24.17 9.19 1.45
CA LEU A 186 25.35 9.04 0.61
C LEU A 186 24.95 8.30 -0.67
N ASP A 187 24.68 9.05 -1.73
CA ASP A 187 24.16 8.55 -3.00
C ASP A 187 25.28 8.45 -4.05
N ARG A 188 26.04 7.36 -4.01
CA ARG A 188 27.18 7.13 -4.90
C ARG A 188 26.79 6.91 -6.37
N ASP A 189 25.49 6.72 -6.64
CA ASP A 189 24.96 6.54 -7.99
C ASP A 189 24.50 7.88 -8.60
N SER A 190 24.39 8.95 -7.79
CA SER A 190 24.04 10.30 -8.26
C SER A 190 25.09 10.84 -9.24
N SER A 191 24.68 11.67 -10.20
CA SER A 191 25.60 12.38 -11.08
C SER A 191 26.21 13.63 -10.42
N ASN A 192 25.64 14.07 -9.29
CA ASN A 192 26.10 15.24 -8.55
C ASN A 192 27.24 14.85 -7.58
N PRO A 193 28.45 15.41 -7.73
CA PRO A 193 29.59 15.08 -6.87
C PRO A 193 29.36 15.38 -5.39
N ASN A 194 28.50 16.35 -5.06
CA ASN A 194 28.21 16.73 -3.67
C ASN A 194 27.38 15.68 -2.91
N ASP A 195 26.83 14.68 -3.59
CA ASP A 195 26.06 13.61 -2.95
C ASP A 195 26.95 12.41 -2.55
N HIS A 196 28.25 12.47 -2.87
CA HIS A 196 29.21 11.37 -2.76
C HIS A 196 30.25 11.58 -1.65
N GLU A 197 30.16 12.71 -0.93
CA GLU A 197 31.20 13.10 0.01
C GLU A 197 31.08 12.28 1.30
N LEU A 198 32.12 11.50 1.57
CA LEU A 198 32.27 10.73 2.79
C LEU A 198 33.68 10.91 3.35
N VAL A 199 33.77 11.51 4.54
CA VAL A 199 34.99 11.51 5.34
C VAL A 199 34.80 10.52 6.48
N GLU A 200 35.72 9.57 6.61
CA GLU A 200 35.70 8.56 7.67
C GLU A 200 36.85 8.78 8.64
N SER A 201 36.50 8.88 9.91
CA SER A 201 37.43 8.92 11.04
C SER A 201 37.28 7.66 11.90
N GLU A 202 38.06 7.57 12.99
CA GLU A 202 38.01 6.41 13.89
C GLU A 202 36.64 6.25 14.56
N ASP A 203 36.06 7.34 15.07
CA ASP A 203 34.82 7.33 15.87
C ASP A 203 33.68 8.16 15.28
N HIS A 204 33.80 8.63 14.04
CA HIS A 204 32.72 9.32 13.34
C HIS A 204 32.84 9.18 11.82
N VAL A 205 31.75 9.51 11.14
CA VAL A 205 31.74 9.79 9.70
C VAL A 205 31.14 11.16 9.44
N GLU A 206 31.54 11.78 8.35
CA GLU A 206 30.92 13.00 7.82
C GLU A 206 30.37 12.68 6.43
N VAL A 207 29.07 12.88 6.25
CA VAL A 207 28.34 12.58 5.02
C VAL A 207 27.75 13.88 4.51
N ASN A 208 28.25 14.37 3.37
CA ASN A 208 27.84 15.65 2.76
C ASN A 208 27.84 16.81 3.78
N GLY A 209 28.90 16.93 4.58
CA GLY A 209 29.05 17.95 5.63
C GLY A 209 28.35 17.64 6.96
N ILE A 210 27.61 16.54 7.07
CA ILE A 210 26.88 16.16 8.30
C ILE A 210 27.65 15.09 9.07
N THR A 211 28.08 15.42 10.29
CA THR A 211 28.81 14.48 11.17
C THR A 211 27.87 13.54 11.92
N PHE A 212 28.23 12.25 11.97
CA PHE A 212 27.62 11.19 12.78
C PHE A 212 28.69 10.54 13.63
N ASN A 213 28.61 10.74 14.96
CA ASN A 213 29.48 10.06 15.90
C ASN A 213 28.99 8.63 16.14
N LYS A 214 29.90 7.70 16.39
CA LYS A 214 29.50 6.35 16.79
C LYS A 214 28.86 6.38 18.19
N PRO A 215 27.76 5.62 18.42
CA PRO A 215 27.13 4.72 17.46
C PRO A 215 26.25 5.42 16.43
N PHE A 216 26.33 4.95 15.19
CA PHE A 216 25.45 5.35 14.09
C PHE A 216 25.01 4.12 13.29
N VAL A 217 23.94 4.27 12.50
CA VAL A 217 23.38 3.20 11.67
C VAL A 217 23.61 3.51 10.18
N GLU A 218 24.00 2.50 9.41
CA GLU A 218 24.16 2.57 7.96
C GLU A 218 23.18 1.59 7.28
N LYS A 219 22.24 2.13 6.50
CA LYS A 219 21.19 1.37 5.81
C LYS A 219 21.37 1.47 4.29
N PRO A 220 21.29 0.37 3.53
CA PRO A 220 21.22 0.45 2.08
C PRO A 220 20.02 1.30 1.64
N VAL A 221 20.17 2.10 0.59
CA VAL A 221 19.04 2.91 0.06
C VAL A 221 17.86 2.04 -0.38
N SER A 222 18.12 0.81 -0.84
CA SER A 222 17.06 -0.16 -1.12
C SER A 222 16.42 -0.66 0.18
N ALA A 223 15.10 -0.50 0.30
CA ALA A 223 14.34 -1.01 1.44
C ALA A 223 14.25 -2.54 1.47
N GLU A 224 14.40 -3.20 0.31
CA GLU A 224 14.44 -4.66 0.18
C GLU A 224 15.78 -5.26 0.64
N ASP A 225 16.84 -4.44 0.72
CA ASP A 225 18.11 -4.86 1.31
C ASP A 225 18.07 -4.63 2.83
N HIS A 226 18.20 -5.75 3.55
CA HIS A 226 18.12 -5.83 5.01
C HIS A 226 19.50 -5.90 5.68
N ASN A 227 20.58 -5.70 4.92
CA ASN A 227 21.95 -5.66 5.45
C ASN A 227 22.23 -4.29 6.09
N ILE A 228 21.66 -4.07 7.28
CA ILE A 228 21.79 -2.83 8.04
C ILE A 228 22.92 -2.97 9.05
N TYR A 229 23.86 -2.02 9.09
CA TYR A 229 25.02 -2.08 9.97
C TYR A 229 24.93 -1.01 11.04
N ILE A 230 25.36 -1.34 12.26
CA ILE A 230 25.51 -0.42 13.38
C ILE A 230 26.99 -0.40 13.74
N TYR A 231 27.58 0.79 13.81
CA TYR A 231 29.00 0.95 14.12
C TYR A 231 29.19 1.38 15.57
N TYR A 232 30.05 0.71 16.32
CA TYR A 232 30.26 1.01 17.74
C TYR A 232 31.49 1.88 17.97
N PRO A 233 31.44 2.79 18.96
CA PRO A 233 32.59 3.64 19.26
C PRO A 233 33.74 2.80 19.84
N THR A 234 34.97 3.29 19.69
CA THR A 234 36.19 2.67 20.23
C THR A 234 36.12 2.51 21.75
N SER A 235 35.44 3.45 22.44
CA SER A 235 35.19 3.37 23.89
C SER A 235 34.35 2.16 24.32
N ALA A 236 33.57 1.59 23.40
CA ALA A 236 32.78 0.37 23.60
C ALA A 236 33.44 -0.89 22.99
N GLY A 237 34.71 -0.80 22.58
CA GLY A 237 35.46 -1.89 21.96
C GLY A 237 35.45 -1.90 20.43
N GLY A 238 34.80 -0.91 19.80
CA GLY A 238 34.73 -0.76 18.36
C GLY A 238 33.94 -1.87 17.66
N GLY A 239 34.22 -2.07 16.37
CA GLY A 239 33.54 -3.05 15.53
C GLY A 239 32.16 -2.60 15.07
N SER A 240 31.39 -3.57 14.58
CA SER A 240 30.05 -3.34 14.03
C SER A 240 29.10 -4.52 14.27
N GLN A 241 27.82 -4.21 14.41
CA GLN A 241 26.75 -5.19 14.36
C GLN A 241 26.17 -5.23 12.95
N ARG A 242 26.14 -6.42 12.34
CA ARG A 242 25.63 -6.61 10.98
C ARG A 242 24.27 -7.32 11.03
N LEU A 243 23.20 -6.58 10.82
CA LEU A 243 21.85 -7.12 10.75
C LEU A 243 21.61 -7.75 9.39
N PHE A 244 20.76 -8.76 9.36
CA PHE A 244 20.33 -9.43 8.14
C PHE A 244 18.92 -9.98 8.32
N ARG A 245 18.26 -10.32 7.21
CA ARG A 245 16.97 -11.01 7.25
C ARG A 245 17.11 -12.30 8.06
N LYS A 246 16.32 -12.45 9.12
CA LYS A 246 16.41 -13.56 10.08
C LYS A 246 16.62 -14.92 9.41
N ILE A 247 17.67 -15.63 9.86
CA ILE A 247 18.00 -17.01 9.46
C ILE A 247 18.03 -17.83 10.75
N GLY A 248 17.08 -18.76 10.88
CA GLY A 248 16.92 -19.56 12.10
C GLY A 248 16.67 -18.69 13.33
N SER A 249 17.54 -18.79 14.34
CA SER A 249 17.45 -18.02 15.59
C SER A 249 18.23 -16.70 15.58
N ARG A 250 18.90 -16.33 14.47
CA ARG A 250 19.74 -15.13 14.39
C ARG A 250 19.19 -14.09 13.42
N SER A 251 19.33 -12.82 13.78
CA SER A 251 18.98 -11.64 12.97
C SER A 251 20.15 -10.66 12.80
N SER A 252 21.28 -10.93 13.44
CA SER A 252 22.49 -10.14 13.33
C SER A 252 23.72 -10.94 13.79
N VAL A 253 24.90 -10.41 13.50
CA VAL A 253 26.18 -10.94 13.95
C VAL A 253 27.16 -9.80 14.21
N TYR A 254 27.97 -9.92 15.27
CA TYR A 254 29.07 -8.99 15.53
C TYR A 254 30.21 -9.20 14.52
N SER A 255 30.87 -8.12 14.13
CA SER A 255 32.06 -8.11 13.29
C SER A 255 33.10 -7.16 13.90
N PRO A 256 34.39 -7.53 13.90
CA PRO A 256 35.46 -6.63 14.36
C PRO A 256 35.71 -5.46 13.38
N GLU A 257 35.13 -5.51 12.17
CA GLU A 257 35.28 -4.43 11.19
C GLU A 257 34.62 -3.16 11.71
N SER A 258 35.41 -2.08 11.75
CA SER A 258 35.00 -0.77 12.28
C SER A 258 34.81 0.27 11.18
N ARG A 259 35.14 -0.07 9.92
CA ARG A 259 35.02 0.80 8.76
C ARG A 259 33.70 0.63 8.02
N VAL A 260 33.21 1.72 7.46
CA VAL A 260 31.97 1.78 6.66
C VAL A 260 32.13 1.14 5.29
N ARG A 261 31.01 0.70 4.69
CA ARG A 261 31.02 0.10 3.35
C ARG A 261 31.45 1.12 2.30
N LYS A 262 32.28 0.66 1.36
CA LYS A 262 32.89 1.52 0.32
C LYS A 262 32.15 1.49 -1.02
N THR A 263 31.22 0.56 -1.21
CA THR A 263 30.44 0.39 -2.45
C THR A 263 28.95 0.36 -2.15
N GLY A 264 28.15 0.91 -3.08
CA GLY A 264 26.71 1.07 -2.94
C GLY A 264 26.33 2.40 -2.27
N SER A 265 25.03 2.71 -2.28
CA SER A 265 24.47 3.94 -1.73
C SER A 265 23.77 3.66 -0.39
N PHE A 266 23.94 4.55 0.58
CA PHE A 266 23.49 4.32 1.96
C PHE A 266 22.85 5.56 2.59
N ILE A 267 22.01 5.31 3.58
CA ILE A 267 21.55 6.30 4.56
C ILE A 267 22.37 6.09 5.84
N TYR A 268 22.97 7.17 6.33
CA TYR A 268 23.58 7.24 7.65
C TYR A 268 22.64 7.97 8.59
N GLU A 269 22.42 7.45 9.79
CA GLU A 269 21.54 8.08 10.78
C GLU A 269 22.06 7.91 12.20
N ASP A 270 21.61 8.79 13.08
CA ASP A 270 21.88 8.68 14.52
C ASP A 270 21.30 7.37 15.08
N PHE A 271 22.09 6.69 15.91
CA PHE A 271 21.59 5.54 16.65
C PHE A 271 20.69 6.02 17.80
N MET A 272 19.42 5.60 17.78
CA MET A 272 18.46 5.96 18.82
C MET A 272 18.57 4.98 20.01
N PRO A 273 18.92 5.44 21.22
CA PRO A 273 18.95 4.57 22.39
C PRO A 273 17.52 4.14 22.76
N THR A 274 17.32 2.84 22.92
CA THR A 274 16.05 2.23 23.36
C THR A 274 16.32 1.23 24.47
N ASP A 275 15.27 0.70 25.11
CA ASP A 275 15.36 -0.37 26.10
C ASP A 275 15.70 -1.76 25.49
N GLY A 276 16.22 -1.79 24.26
CA GLY A 276 16.59 -3.01 23.55
C GLY A 276 15.43 -3.68 22.80
N THR A 277 14.31 -2.98 22.62
CA THR A 277 13.12 -3.50 21.92
C THR A 277 12.64 -2.55 20.83
N ASP A 278 12.34 -3.11 19.66
CA ASP A 278 11.65 -2.38 18.58
C ASP A 278 10.13 -2.48 18.75
N VAL A 279 9.43 -1.35 18.64
CA VAL A 279 7.97 -1.33 18.56
C VAL A 279 7.55 -1.53 17.11
N LYS A 280 6.72 -2.55 16.84
CA LYS A 280 6.14 -2.82 15.52
C LYS A 280 4.66 -2.48 15.53
N SER A 281 4.28 -1.42 14.83
CA SER A 281 2.87 -1.04 14.68
C SER A 281 2.24 -1.71 13.48
N ILE A 282 1.02 -2.22 13.65
CA ILE A 282 0.12 -2.68 12.59
C ILE A 282 -1.25 -2.15 12.95
N ASN A 283 -1.74 -1.17 12.18
CA ASN A 283 -3.07 -0.62 12.41
C ASN A 283 -4.11 -1.67 12.00
N LYS A 284 -4.91 -2.11 12.97
CA LYS A 284 -6.14 -2.87 12.72
C LYS A 284 -7.25 -1.86 12.50
N TRP A 285 -7.80 -1.85 11.29
CA TRP A 285 -9.05 -1.16 10.96
C TRP A 285 -10.21 -2.12 11.17
#